data_AF-A0A6I6WHY7-F1
#
_entry.id   AF-A0A6I6WHY7-F1
#
_cell.length_a   1.000
_cell.length_b   1.000
_cell.length_c   1.000
_cell.angle_alpha   90.00
_cell.angle_beta   90.00
_cell.angle_gamma   90.00
#
_symmetry.space_group_name_H-M   'P 1'
#
loop_
_entity.id
_entity.type
_entity.pdbx_description
1 polymer ?
#
loop_
_entity_poly.entity_id
_entity_poly.type
_entity_poly.pdbx_seq_one_letter_code
_entity_poly.pdbx_strand_id
1 'polypeptide(L)'
;MSSPDRGPLENWITGDTFSCLAAKAAVRRKTLKRVALGTMGNAATTAELHTAVTEFVARDLSPTENFATLVVTFEGPHGIDEEAFEALLWQQLNALHDLDVARGHAWAQGVESDPESPHFAFSVAGHPFFVVGMHADASRISRRCPQPALAFNSHHQFDRLKRSGVYYGLQRRIREREERLQQSINPNLAEFGDASEARQYSGSTTDAGWRCPFHPRPRTTGAGSPH
;
A
#
# COMPACT_ATOMS: atom_id res chain seq x y z
N MET A 1 -2.56 22.74 -24.75
CA MET A 1 -2.09 23.02 -23.38
C MET A 1 -1.21 21.84 -22.98
N SER A 2 0.11 22.01 -23.03
CA SER A 2 1.05 20.96 -22.62
C SER A 2 0.77 20.59 -21.16
N SER A 3 0.63 19.29 -20.87
CA SER A 3 0.60 18.83 -19.48
C SER A 3 1.86 19.37 -18.78
N PRO A 4 1.77 19.84 -17.52
CA PRO A 4 2.98 20.07 -16.72
C PRO A 4 3.79 18.77 -16.77
N ASP A 5 5.10 18.87 -17.02
CA ASP A 5 5.95 17.70 -17.21
C ASP A 5 5.90 16.84 -15.94
N ARG A 6 5.12 15.76 -16.02
CA ARG A 6 4.86 14.87 -14.90
C ARG A 6 6.08 13.99 -14.72
N GLY A 7 6.46 13.71 -13.46
CA GLY A 7 7.54 12.78 -13.19
C GLY A 7 7.24 11.37 -13.72
N PRO A 8 8.26 10.49 -13.88
CA PRO A 8 8.09 9.15 -14.46
C PRO A 8 6.97 8.31 -13.83
N LEU A 9 6.83 8.38 -12.49
CA LEU A 9 5.76 7.69 -11.76
C LEU A 9 4.36 8.18 -12.17
N GLU A 10 4.15 9.49 -12.27
CA GLU A 10 2.85 10.05 -12.65
C GLU A 10 2.51 9.77 -14.12
N ASN A 11 3.51 9.78 -15.00
CA ASN A 11 3.34 9.38 -16.39
C ASN A 11 2.89 7.92 -16.48
N TRP A 12 3.52 7.03 -15.72
CA TRP A 12 3.11 5.63 -15.64
C TRP A 12 1.69 5.47 -15.07
N ILE A 13 1.37 6.13 -13.95
CA ILE A 13 0.02 6.07 -13.34
C ILE A 13 -1.05 6.58 -14.29
N THR A 14 -0.77 7.61 -15.08
CA THR A 14 -1.76 8.19 -16.01
C THR A 14 -1.84 7.44 -17.34
N GLY A 15 -0.81 6.66 -17.69
CA GLY A 15 -0.71 5.89 -18.92
C GLY A 15 -1.69 4.72 -19.04
N ASP A 16 -1.67 4.05 -20.19
CA ASP A 16 -2.65 3.01 -20.55
C ASP A 16 -2.38 1.67 -19.88
N THR A 17 -1.16 1.44 -19.41
CA THR A 17 -0.75 0.23 -18.70
C THR A 17 -1.14 0.22 -17.23
N PHE A 18 -1.73 1.31 -16.71
CA PHE A 18 -2.19 1.41 -15.33
C PHE A 18 -3.72 1.50 -15.24
N SER A 19 -4.34 0.53 -14.59
CA SER A 19 -5.80 0.34 -14.55
C SER A 19 -6.49 1.06 -13.38
N CYS A 20 -5.76 1.37 -12.30
CA CYS A 20 -6.36 1.86 -11.05
C CYS A 20 -6.86 3.31 -11.19
N LEU A 21 -8.19 3.42 -11.28
CA LEU A 21 -8.90 4.69 -11.37
C LEU A 21 -8.75 5.56 -10.12
N ALA A 22 -8.52 4.96 -8.95
CA ALA A 22 -8.33 5.68 -7.69
C ALA A 22 -7.02 6.49 -7.71
N ALA A 23 -5.92 5.85 -8.12
CA ALA A 23 -4.63 6.52 -8.26
C ALA A 23 -4.62 7.53 -9.42
N LYS A 24 -5.30 7.24 -10.56
CA LYS A 24 -5.52 8.27 -11.61
C LYS A 24 -6.29 9.48 -11.09
N ALA A 25 -7.29 9.27 -10.23
CA ALA A 25 -8.02 10.36 -9.59
C ALA A 25 -7.12 11.14 -8.61
N ALA A 26 -6.24 10.46 -7.87
CA ALA A 26 -5.29 11.07 -6.96
C ALA A 26 -4.34 12.04 -7.68
N VAL A 27 -3.78 11.59 -8.81
CA VAL A 27 -2.91 12.41 -9.67
C VAL A 27 -3.66 13.63 -10.21
N ARG A 28 -4.89 13.46 -10.69
CA ARG A 28 -5.71 14.58 -11.21
C ARG A 28 -6.07 15.58 -10.11
N ARG A 29 -6.36 15.11 -8.90
CA ARG A 29 -6.77 15.93 -7.75
C ARG A 29 -5.59 16.50 -6.96
N LYS A 30 -4.35 16.14 -7.32
CA LYS A 30 -3.13 16.50 -6.59
C LYS A 30 -3.12 15.99 -5.14
N THR A 31 -3.75 14.84 -4.91
CA THR A 31 -3.78 14.14 -3.61
C THR A 31 -2.82 12.95 -3.57
N LEU A 32 -2.02 12.76 -4.63
CA LEU A 32 -0.90 11.82 -4.63
C LEU A 32 0.32 12.51 -4.02
N LYS A 33 0.80 12.00 -2.88
CA LYS A 33 2.10 12.35 -2.31
C LYS A 33 3.13 11.35 -2.81
N ARG A 34 4.23 11.83 -3.37
CA ARG A 34 5.36 10.98 -3.81
C ARG A 34 6.56 11.23 -2.92
N VAL A 35 7.22 10.15 -2.50
CA VAL A 35 8.51 10.19 -1.80
C VAL A 35 9.46 9.21 -2.47
N ALA A 36 10.69 9.64 -2.75
CA ALA A 36 11.74 8.77 -3.24
C ALA A 36 12.72 8.52 -2.10
N LEU A 37 13.01 7.25 -1.82
CA LEU A 37 13.90 6.81 -0.75
C LEU A 37 15.01 5.93 -1.31
N GLY A 38 15.99 5.60 -0.46
CA GLY A 38 17.08 4.69 -0.78
C GLY A 38 16.63 3.24 -1.02
N THR A 39 17.54 2.29 -0.76
CA THR A 39 17.29 0.86 -1.04
C THR A 39 16.24 0.26 -0.09
N MET A 40 15.24 -0.40 -0.66
CA MET A 40 14.19 -1.11 0.07
C MET A 40 14.78 -2.20 0.97
N GLY A 41 14.26 -2.35 2.19
CA GLY A 41 14.75 -3.31 3.18
C GLY A 41 15.94 -2.83 4.00
N ASN A 42 16.48 -1.63 3.73
CA ASN A 42 17.53 -1.00 4.55
C ASN A 42 16.94 -0.30 5.79
N ALA A 43 17.65 -0.34 6.92
CA ALA A 43 17.21 0.26 8.18
C ALA A 43 17.07 1.79 8.12
N ALA A 44 18.00 2.50 7.45
CA ALA A 44 17.92 3.96 7.30
C ALA A 44 16.72 4.35 6.41
N THR A 45 16.56 3.65 5.29
CA THR A 45 15.40 3.81 4.40
C THR A 45 14.08 3.49 5.10
N THR A 46 14.06 2.50 6.00
CA THR A 46 12.88 2.20 6.83
C THR A 46 12.52 3.35 7.78
N ALA A 47 13.52 4.02 8.36
CA ALA A 47 13.28 5.19 9.22
C ALA A 47 12.73 6.38 8.44
N GLU A 48 13.23 6.60 7.22
CA GLU A 48 12.68 7.62 6.30
C GLU A 48 11.26 7.27 5.85
N LEU A 49 10.98 6.00 5.56
CA LEU A 49 9.65 5.51 5.22
C LEU A 49 8.66 5.74 6.37
N HIS A 50 9.05 5.41 7.62
CA HIS A 50 8.22 5.67 8.80
C HIS A 50 7.88 7.15 8.95
N THR A 51 8.87 8.02 8.75
CA THR A 51 8.68 9.47 8.77
C THR A 51 7.69 9.92 7.69
N ALA A 52 7.88 9.46 6.45
CA ALA A 52 7.01 9.80 5.32
C ALA A 52 5.56 9.35 5.54
N VAL A 53 5.34 8.14 6.04
CA VAL A 53 3.98 7.62 6.32
C VAL A 53 3.35 8.40 7.48
N THR A 54 4.10 8.67 8.55
CA THR A 54 3.61 9.44 9.70
C THR A 54 3.23 10.87 9.31
N GLU A 55 4.05 11.54 8.50
CA GLU A 55 3.74 12.87 7.97
C GLU A 55 2.49 12.86 7.06
N PHE A 56 2.37 11.85 6.21
CA PHE A 56 1.20 11.67 5.35
C PHE A 56 -0.09 11.51 6.16
N VAL A 57 -0.06 10.70 7.23
CA VAL A 57 -1.18 10.57 8.17
C VAL A 57 -1.52 11.92 8.82
N ALA A 58 -0.51 12.66 9.28
CA ALA A 58 -0.72 13.89 10.04
C ALA A 58 -1.16 15.09 9.17
N ARG A 59 -0.75 15.16 7.90
CA ARG A 59 -0.86 16.37 7.08
C ARG A 59 -1.70 16.22 5.83
N ASP A 60 -1.72 15.04 5.22
CA ASP A 60 -2.28 14.83 3.88
C ASP A 60 -3.59 14.01 3.93
N LEU A 61 -3.84 13.26 5.00
CA LEU A 61 -5.12 12.57 5.19
C LEU A 61 -6.18 13.49 5.79
N SER A 62 -7.24 13.74 5.02
CA SER A 62 -8.42 14.49 5.47
C SER A 62 -9.61 13.57 5.78
N PRO A 63 -10.47 13.91 6.75
CA PRO A 63 -11.72 13.19 7.01
C PRO A 63 -12.77 13.39 5.90
N THR A 64 -12.63 14.42 5.06
CA THR A 64 -13.62 14.78 4.02
C THR A 64 -13.13 14.53 2.60
N GLU A 65 -11.82 14.38 2.39
CA GLU A 65 -11.24 14.12 1.08
C GLU A 65 -11.03 12.62 0.82
N ASN A 66 -11.18 12.19 -0.43
CA ASN A 66 -10.91 10.81 -0.85
C ASN A 66 -9.85 10.79 -1.97
N PHE A 67 -9.22 9.62 -2.14
CA PHE A 67 -8.14 9.35 -3.07
C PHE A 67 -6.78 9.99 -2.70
N ALA A 68 -6.57 10.36 -1.44
CA ALA A 68 -5.22 10.65 -0.96
C ALA A 68 -4.42 9.34 -0.90
N THR A 69 -3.23 9.33 -1.48
CA THR A 69 -2.31 8.18 -1.45
C THR A 69 -0.89 8.66 -1.31
N LEU A 70 -0.11 7.96 -0.48
CA LEU A 70 1.34 8.07 -0.49
C LEU A 70 1.89 6.99 -1.40
N VAL A 71 2.77 7.36 -2.34
CA VAL A 71 3.55 6.41 -3.14
C VAL A 71 5.02 6.65 -2.86
N VAL A 72 5.66 5.62 -2.31
CA VAL A 72 7.08 5.59 -2.03
C VAL A 72 7.78 4.78 -3.10
N THR A 73 8.76 5.37 -3.77
CA THR A 73 9.64 4.69 -4.74
C THR A 73 11.01 4.48 -4.12
N PHE A 74 11.61 3.31 -4.36
CA PHE A 74 12.92 2.94 -3.84
C PHE A 74 13.97 2.97 -4.96
N GLU A 75 15.21 3.28 -4.61
CA GLU A 75 16.38 3.20 -5.52
C GLU A 75 16.75 1.77 -5.93
N GLY A 76 16.14 0.76 -5.32
CA GLY A 76 16.40 -0.65 -5.60
C GLY A 76 16.00 -1.53 -4.43
N PRO A 77 16.30 -2.84 -4.49
CA PRO A 77 16.96 -3.54 -5.60
C PRO A 77 16.08 -3.64 -6.86
N HIS A 78 16.71 -3.70 -8.03
CA HIS A 78 16.07 -3.86 -9.33
C HIS A 78 16.30 -5.26 -9.89
N GLY A 79 15.48 -5.68 -10.87
CA GLY A 79 15.66 -6.95 -11.59
C GLY A 79 15.48 -8.18 -10.70
N ILE A 80 14.62 -8.07 -9.68
CA ILE A 80 14.22 -9.18 -8.82
C ILE A 80 12.87 -9.71 -9.27
N ASP A 81 12.71 -11.03 -9.18
CA ASP A 81 11.45 -11.69 -9.48
C ASP A 81 10.37 -11.42 -8.42
N GLU A 82 9.16 -11.91 -8.67
CA GLU A 82 8.01 -11.69 -7.79
C GLU A 82 8.20 -12.30 -6.39
N GLU A 83 8.88 -13.45 -6.28
CA GLU A 83 9.13 -14.11 -5.01
C GLU A 83 10.11 -13.31 -4.15
N ALA A 84 11.22 -12.88 -4.74
CA ALA A 84 12.19 -12.02 -4.08
C ALA A 84 11.60 -10.65 -3.72
N PHE A 85 10.76 -10.06 -4.59
CA PHE A 85 10.08 -8.81 -4.28
C PHE A 85 9.08 -8.97 -3.13
N GLU A 86 8.32 -10.07 -3.09
CA GLU A 86 7.40 -10.36 -2.00
C GLU A 86 8.13 -10.52 -0.66
N ALA A 87 9.22 -11.30 -0.63
CA ALA A 87 10.04 -11.46 0.56
C ALA A 87 10.57 -10.10 1.06
N LEU A 88 11.04 -9.26 0.14
CA LEU A 88 11.56 -7.93 0.47
C LEU A 88 10.46 -6.96 0.93
N LEU A 89 9.27 -7.01 0.33
CA LEU A 89 8.11 -6.26 0.78
C LEU A 89 7.79 -6.60 2.22
N TRP A 90 7.70 -7.88 2.56
CA TRP A 90 7.38 -8.28 3.92
C TRP A 90 8.50 -7.99 4.91
N GLN A 91 9.77 -8.12 4.52
CA GLN A 91 10.89 -7.64 5.34
C GLN A 91 10.74 -6.15 5.64
N GLN A 92 10.44 -5.34 4.62
CA GLN A 92 10.25 -3.90 4.76
C GLN A 92 9.06 -3.56 5.67
N LEU A 93 7.93 -4.26 5.55
CA LEU A 93 6.74 -4.03 6.39
C LEU A 93 6.95 -4.50 7.84
N ASN A 94 7.65 -5.61 8.07
CA ASN A 94 8.03 -6.03 9.42
C ASN A 94 8.96 -5.00 10.08
N ALA A 95 10.00 -4.53 9.38
CA ALA A 95 10.92 -3.53 9.91
C ALA A 95 10.22 -2.19 10.20
N LEU A 96 9.27 -1.80 9.34
CA LEU A 96 8.43 -0.62 9.54
C LEU A 96 7.54 -0.75 10.77
N HIS A 97 6.91 -1.92 10.96
CA HIS A 97 6.09 -2.20 12.14
C HIS A 97 6.90 -2.21 13.44
N ASP A 98 8.06 -2.88 13.45
CA ASP A 98 8.96 -2.92 14.60
C ASP A 98 9.36 -1.48 15.02
N LEU A 99 9.66 -0.62 14.04
CA LEU A 99 9.96 0.79 14.29
C LEU A 99 8.72 1.56 14.79
N ASP A 100 7.54 1.35 14.20
CA ASP A 100 6.30 2.02 14.62
C ASP A 100 5.95 1.71 16.08
N VAL A 101 6.09 0.45 16.49
CA VAL A 101 5.92 -0.01 17.88
C VAL A 101 6.97 0.61 18.79
N ALA A 102 8.25 0.65 18.36
CA ALA A 102 9.32 1.28 19.14
C ALA A 102 9.12 2.79 19.32
N ARG A 103 8.42 3.44 18.39
CA ARG A 103 8.00 4.86 18.48
C ARG A 103 6.74 5.05 19.34
N GLY A 104 6.15 3.98 19.86
CA GLY A 104 5.03 4.01 20.79
C GLY A 104 3.66 4.08 20.12
N HIS A 105 3.57 3.90 18.81
CA HIS A 105 2.29 3.86 18.12
C HIS A 105 1.52 2.58 18.48
N ALA A 106 0.22 2.73 18.67
CA ALA A 106 -0.69 1.60 18.80
C ALA A 106 -1.13 1.14 17.40
N TRP A 107 -1.52 -0.13 17.28
CA TRP A 107 -2.23 -0.59 16.09
C TRP A 107 -3.52 0.22 15.91
N ALA A 108 -3.89 0.48 14.66
CA ALA A 108 -5.10 1.20 14.30
C ALA A 108 -6.35 0.56 14.91
N GLN A 109 -7.28 1.39 15.39
CA GLN A 109 -8.56 0.90 15.89
C GLN A 109 -9.47 0.46 14.75
N GLY A 110 -10.31 -0.54 15.00
CA GLY A 110 -11.29 -1.03 14.04
C GLY A 110 -10.76 -2.03 13.00
N VAL A 111 -9.47 -2.39 13.08
CA VAL A 111 -8.84 -3.42 12.25
C VAL A 111 -8.00 -4.36 13.13
N GLU A 112 -7.72 -5.55 12.63
CA GLU A 112 -6.95 -6.57 13.35
C GLU A 112 -5.47 -6.55 12.93
N SER A 113 -4.59 -6.97 13.84
CA SER A 113 -3.14 -7.08 13.58
C SER A 113 -2.70 -8.47 13.16
N ASP A 114 -3.57 -9.47 13.31
CA ASP A 114 -3.32 -10.84 12.83
C ASP A 114 -3.40 -10.88 11.30
N PRO A 115 -2.31 -11.17 10.58
CA PRO A 115 -2.32 -11.18 9.13
C PRO A 115 -3.13 -12.33 8.51
N GLU A 116 -3.57 -13.31 9.29
CA GLU A 116 -4.50 -14.35 8.82
C GLU A 116 -5.98 -13.95 8.99
N SER A 117 -6.25 -12.85 9.69
CA SER A 117 -7.60 -12.35 9.89
C SER A 117 -8.20 -11.76 8.61
N PRO A 118 -9.49 -12.01 8.31
CA PRO A 118 -10.20 -11.29 7.24
C PRO A 118 -10.34 -9.79 7.51
N HIS A 119 -10.13 -9.35 8.75
CA HIS A 119 -10.17 -7.94 9.16
C HIS A 119 -8.77 -7.34 9.36
N PHE A 120 -7.73 -8.04 8.91
CA PHE A 120 -6.38 -7.49 8.89
C PHE A 120 -6.30 -6.22 8.05
N ALA A 121 -5.61 -5.21 8.56
CA ALA A 121 -5.13 -4.09 7.75
C ALA A 121 -3.83 -3.57 8.34
N PHE A 122 -2.81 -3.36 7.51
CA PHE A 122 -1.50 -2.94 7.99
C PHE A 122 -1.57 -1.54 8.60
N SER A 123 -1.13 -1.42 9.85
CA SER A 123 -1.18 -0.17 10.60
C SER A 123 0.20 0.46 10.71
N VAL A 124 0.27 1.77 10.49
CA VAL A 124 1.44 2.60 10.81
C VAL A 124 0.94 3.93 11.35
N ALA A 125 1.59 4.46 12.38
CA ALA A 125 1.20 5.71 13.04
C ALA A 125 -0.27 5.70 13.52
N GLY A 126 -0.76 4.54 13.95
CA GLY A 126 -2.15 4.34 14.38
C GLY A 126 -3.20 4.43 13.27
N HIS A 127 -2.78 4.36 12.00
CA HIS A 127 -3.66 4.51 10.84
C HIS A 127 -3.67 3.23 9.97
N PRO A 128 -4.86 2.72 9.56
CA PRO A 128 -4.96 1.49 8.77
C PRO A 128 -4.78 1.75 7.26
N PHE A 129 -3.92 0.96 6.63
CA PHE A 129 -3.56 1.05 5.22
C PHE A 129 -3.75 -0.27 4.48
N PHE A 130 -4.26 -0.16 3.25
CA PHE A 130 -4.07 -1.16 2.21
C PHE A 130 -2.79 -0.83 1.43
N VAL A 131 -1.81 -1.73 1.50
CA VAL A 131 -0.50 -1.54 0.87
C VAL A 131 -0.47 -2.21 -0.51
N VAL A 132 0.11 -1.51 -1.48
CA VAL A 132 0.22 -1.96 -2.87
C VAL A 132 1.70 -1.97 -3.26
N GLY A 133 2.28 -3.15 -3.37
CA GLY A 133 3.61 -3.40 -3.92
C GLY A 133 3.60 -3.39 -5.46
N MET A 134 4.64 -2.79 -6.03
CA MET A 134 4.83 -2.65 -7.47
C MET A 134 6.32 -2.76 -7.80
N HIS A 135 6.66 -3.48 -8.87
CA HIS A 135 8.03 -3.60 -9.39
C HIS A 135 7.99 -3.90 -10.89
N ALA A 136 9.10 -3.67 -11.60
CA ALA A 136 9.15 -3.75 -13.06
C ALA A 136 8.77 -5.13 -13.62
N ASP A 137 9.10 -6.19 -12.88
CA ASP A 137 8.96 -7.58 -13.30
C ASP A 137 7.66 -8.24 -12.81
N ALA A 138 6.69 -7.46 -12.31
CA ALA A 138 5.41 -7.99 -11.86
C ALA A 138 4.65 -8.70 -12.98
N SER A 139 4.03 -9.84 -12.66
CA SER A 139 3.18 -10.61 -13.59
C SER A 139 2.03 -9.75 -14.13
N ARG A 140 1.43 -8.92 -13.26
CA ARG A 140 0.37 -7.97 -13.63
C ARG A 140 0.92 -6.72 -14.27
N ILE A 141 0.44 -6.39 -15.46
CA ILE A 141 0.86 -5.21 -16.23
C ILE A 141 0.62 -3.92 -15.42
N SER A 142 -0.49 -3.85 -14.69
CA SER A 142 -0.84 -2.71 -13.83
C SER A 142 0.04 -2.53 -12.59
N ARG A 143 0.93 -3.50 -12.30
CA ARG A 143 1.92 -3.45 -11.20
C ARG A 143 3.35 -3.24 -11.67
N ARG A 144 3.60 -3.15 -13.00
CA ARG A 144 4.93 -2.94 -13.61
C ARG A 144 5.41 -1.49 -13.49
N CYS A 145 5.61 -1.04 -12.25
CA CYS A 145 6.22 0.24 -11.97
C CYS A 145 7.71 0.19 -12.33
N PRO A 146 8.29 1.21 -13.00
CA PRO A 146 9.71 1.21 -13.38
C PRO A 146 10.69 1.07 -12.21
N GLN A 147 10.26 1.47 -11.01
CA GLN A 147 11.01 1.37 -9.77
C GLN A 147 10.23 0.52 -8.77
N PRO A 148 10.90 -0.22 -7.86
CA PRO A 148 10.24 -0.82 -6.71
C PRO A 148 9.48 0.27 -5.96
N ALA A 149 8.22 0.01 -5.63
CA ALA A 149 7.36 0.99 -5.00
C ALA A 149 6.32 0.37 -4.08
N LEU A 150 5.98 1.12 -3.03
CA LEU A 150 4.85 0.83 -2.14
C LEU A 150 3.88 2.02 -2.18
N ALA A 151 2.60 1.75 -2.42
CA ALA A 151 1.54 2.73 -2.23
C ALA A 151 0.72 2.42 -0.97
N PHE A 152 0.54 3.43 -0.11
CA PHE A 152 -0.22 3.36 1.12
C PHE A 152 -1.58 4.05 0.93
N ASN A 153 -2.65 3.25 0.92
CA ASN A 153 -4.02 3.72 0.71
C ASN A 153 -4.82 3.58 2.01
N SER A 154 -5.41 4.66 2.49
CA SER A 154 -6.14 4.66 3.77
C SER A 154 -7.45 3.86 3.69
N HIS A 155 -7.65 2.93 4.65
CA HIS A 155 -8.92 2.22 4.79
C HIS A 155 -10.10 3.14 5.13
N HIS A 156 -9.87 4.21 5.90
CA HIS A 156 -10.92 5.19 6.19
C HIS A 156 -11.50 5.83 4.92
N GLN A 157 -10.67 5.99 3.87
CA GLN A 157 -11.12 6.50 2.58
C GLN A 157 -11.95 5.45 1.83
N PHE A 158 -11.58 4.16 1.89
CA PHE A 158 -12.38 3.08 1.32
C PHE A 158 -13.74 2.97 1.99
N ASP A 159 -13.81 3.07 3.31
CA ASP A 159 -15.08 3.04 4.03
C ASP A 159 -16.00 4.20 3.65
N ARG A 160 -15.44 5.41 3.47
CA ARG A 160 -16.22 6.55 2.96
C ARG A 160 -16.73 6.30 1.54
N LEU A 161 -15.90 5.75 0.66
CA LEU A 161 -16.29 5.41 -0.70
C LEU A 161 -17.37 4.31 -0.74
N LYS A 162 -17.32 3.34 0.18
CA LYS A 162 -18.35 2.30 0.33
C LYS A 162 -19.67 2.90 0.84
N ARG A 163 -19.63 3.68 1.93
CA ARG A 163 -20.82 4.34 2.51
C ARG A 163 -21.52 5.29 1.54
N SER A 164 -20.76 5.95 0.65
CA SER A 164 -21.30 6.83 -0.39
C SER A 164 -21.76 6.11 -1.67
N GLY A 165 -21.61 4.78 -1.76
CA GLY A 165 -21.97 3.97 -2.93
C GLY A 165 -21.03 4.12 -4.13
N VAL A 166 -19.96 4.93 -4.03
CA VAL A 166 -19.02 5.18 -5.13
C VAL A 166 -18.09 3.97 -5.38
N TYR A 167 -17.77 3.22 -4.32
CA TYR A 167 -16.79 2.13 -4.37
C TYR A 167 -17.11 1.06 -5.41
N TYR A 168 -18.33 0.50 -5.41
CA TYR A 168 -18.69 -0.62 -6.31
C TYR A 168 -18.63 -0.23 -7.80
N GLY A 169 -19.04 1.01 -8.14
CA GLY A 169 -18.91 1.54 -9.50
C GLY A 169 -17.44 1.76 -9.89
N LEU A 170 -16.59 2.16 -8.95
CA LEU A 170 -15.14 2.28 -9.17
C LEU A 170 -14.50 0.91 -9.38
N GLN A 171 -14.78 -0.07 -8.52
CA GLN A 171 -14.27 -1.43 -8.57
C GLN A 171 -14.64 -2.13 -9.88
N ARG A 172 -15.91 -2.04 -10.30
CA ARG A 172 -16.36 -2.61 -11.58
C ARG A 172 -15.57 -2.07 -12.77
N ARG A 173 -15.40 -0.75 -12.85
CA ARG A 173 -14.62 -0.12 -13.92
C ARG A 173 -13.13 -0.49 -13.87
N ILE A 174 -12.55 -0.69 -12.68
CA ILE A 174 -11.18 -1.17 -12.56
C ILE A 174 -11.08 -2.61 -13.09
N ARG A 175 -12.01 -3.50 -12.72
CA ARG A 175 -12.06 -4.88 -13.23
C ARG A 175 -12.19 -4.92 -14.76
N GLU A 176 -13.06 -4.10 -15.34
CA GLU A 176 -13.18 -4.00 -16.81
C GLU A 176 -11.87 -3.53 -17.49
N ARG A 177 -11.10 -2.66 -16.83
CA ARG A 177 -9.80 -2.20 -17.37
C ARG A 177 -8.72 -3.26 -17.22
N GLU A 178 -8.68 -3.97 -16.10
CA GLU A 178 -7.78 -5.12 -15.89
C GLU A 178 -8.04 -6.20 -16.96
N GLU A 179 -9.30 -6.55 -17.20
CA GLU A 179 -9.68 -7.54 -18.21
C GLU A 179 -9.23 -7.13 -19.61
N ARG A 180 -9.42 -5.86 -19.99
CA ARG A 180 -8.95 -5.34 -21.29
C ARG A 180 -7.42 -5.29 -21.37
N LEU A 181 -6.75 -4.97 -20.27
CA LEU A 181 -5.32 -4.76 -20.23
C LEU A 181 -4.54 -6.09 -20.28
N GLN A 182 -5.03 -7.10 -19.56
CA GLN A 182 -4.27 -8.32 -19.28
C GLN A 182 -5.13 -9.60 -19.20
N GLN A 183 -6.35 -9.57 -19.76
CA GLN A 183 -7.24 -10.73 -19.93
C GLN A 183 -7.52 -11.51 -18.63
N SER A 184 -7.44 -10.81 -17.51
CA SER A 184 -7.70 -11.36 -16.19
C SER A 184 -8.01 -10.23 -15.22
N ILE A 185 -9.01 -10.44 -14.38
CA ILE A 185 -9.24 -9.58 -13.23
C ILE A 185 -8.15 -9.80 -12.18
N ASN A 186 -7.90 -8.79 -11.37
CA ASN A 186 -7.12 -8.96 -10.17
C ASN A 186 -7.94 -9.75 -9.13
N PRO A 187 -7.57 -11.00 -8.77
CA PRO A 187 -8.26 -11.74 -7.73
C PRO A 187 -8.18 -10.99 -6.40
N ASN A 188 -7.13 -10.17 -6.23
CA ASN A 188 -6.92 -9.25 -5.13
C ASN A 188 -7.77 -7.95 -5.27
N LEU A 189 -8.92 -8.03 -5.92
CA LEU A 189 -10.02 -7.06 -5.79
C LEU A 189 -11.21 -7.71 -5.09
N ALA A 190 -10.95 -8.71 -4.23
CA ALA A 190 -11.92 -9.34 -3.35
C ALA A 190 -12.53 -8.32 -2.37
N GLU A 191 -13.68 -8.65 -1.79
CA GLU A 191 -14.28 -7.80 -0.76
C GLU A 191 -13.45 -7.91 0.53
N PHE A 192 -13.16 -6.75 1.13
CA PHE A 192 -12.53 -6.71 2.46
C PHE A 192 -13.45 -7.42 3.47
N GLY A 193 -12.91 -8.39 4.22
CA GLY A 193 -13.67 -9.21 5.16
C GLY A 193 -13.93 -10.65 4.70
N ASP A 194 -13.68 -11.00 3.43
CA ASP A 194 -13.81 -12.39 2.96
C ASP A 194 -12.54 -13.21 3.20
N ALA A 195 -11.38 -12.58 3.04
CA ALA A 195 -10.07 -13.14 3.28
C ALA A 195 -9.10 -12.00 3.66
N SER A 196 -7.98 -12.35 4.31
CA SER A 196 -6.96 -11.36 4.65
C SER A 196 -6.44 -10.64 3.41
N GLU A 197 -6.41 -9.32 3.47
CA GLU A 197 -5.84 -8.49 2.41
C GLU A 197 -4.31 -8.59 2.33
N ALA A 198 -3.64 -9.19 3.32
CA ALA A 198 -2.19 -9.40 3.28
C ALA A 198 -1.75 -10.12 1.99
N ARG A 199 -2.55 -11.11 1.54
CA ARG A 199 -2.36 -11.87 0.29
C ARG A 199 -2.25 -11.00 -0.97
N GLN A 200 -2.62 -9.73 -0.87
CA GLN A 200 -2.78 -8.81 -1.99
C GLN A 200 -1.63 -7.81 -2.13
N TYR A 201 -0.80 -7.70 -1.09
CA TYR A 201 0.14 -6.59 -0.98
C TYR A 201 1.27 -6.68 -2.00
N SER A 202 1.91 -7.84 -2.17
CA SER A 202 2.97 -8.05 -3.18
C SER A 202 2.47 -7.92 -4.61
N GLY A 203 1.21 -8.31 -4.85
CA GLY A 203 0.64 -8.40 -6.19
C GLY A 203 0.87 -9.76 -6.86
N SER A 204 1.65 -10.64 -6.23
CA SER A 204 1.86 -12.03 -6.63
C SER A 204 0.59 -12.87 -6.46
N THR A 205 0.52 -13.98 -7.19
CA THR A 205 -0.56 -14.96 -6.99
C THR A 205 -0.27 -15.77 -5.73
N THR A 206 -1.24 -15.87 -4.82
CA THR A 206 -1.10 -16.65 -3.59
C THR A 206 -1.99 -17.89 -3.65
N ASP A 207 -1.41 -19.06 -3.36
CA ASP A 207 -2.14 -20.31 -3.27
C ASP A 207 -2.90 -20.44 -1.95
N ALA A 208 -3.79 -21.44 -1.84
CA ALA A 208 -4.55 -21.70 -0.62
C ALA A 208 -3.67 -21.91 0.62
N GLY A 209 -2.48 -22.51 0.44
CA GLY A 209 -1.50 -22.77 1.51
C GLY A 209 -0.60 -21.59 1.87
N TRP A 210 -0.70 -20.46 1.18
CA TRP A 210 0.11 -19.28 1.47
C TRP A 210 -0.18 -18.76 2.88
N ARG A 211 0.89 -18.40 3.60
CA ARG A 211 0.83 -17.77 4.93
C ARG A 211 1.61 -16.47 4.91
N CYS A 212 1.09 -15.47 5.59
CA CYS A 212 1.74 -14.17 5.64
C CYS A 212 3.01 -14.24 6.52
N PRO A 213 4.18 -13.81 6.02
CA PRO A 213 5.42 -13.74 6.81
C PRO A 213 5.49 -12.49 7.71
N PHE A 214 4.36 -11.82 7.95
CA PHE A 214 4.26 -10.70 8.87
C PHE A 214 4.15 -11.18 10.31
N HIS A 215 4.92 -10.57 11.21
CA HIS A 215 4.98 -10.94 12.61
C HIS A 215 4.55 -9.74 13.48
N PRO A 216 3.26 -9.63 13.85
CA PRO A 216 2.78 -8.52 14.65
C PRO A 216 3.42 -8.54 16.04
N ARG A 217 4.06 -7.43 16.42
CA ARG A 217 4.54 -7.19 17.78
C ARG A 217 3.48 -6.56 18.68
N PRO A 218 3.36 -6.98 19.95
CA PRO A 218 2.57 -6.25 20.93
C PRO A 218 3.23 -4.90 21.23
N ARG A 219 2.43 -3.90 21.63
CA ARG A 219 2.98 -2.61 22.09
C ARG A 219 3.90 -2.85 23.28
N THR A 220 5.13 -2.36 23.20
CA THR A 220 6.03 -2.33 24.37
C THR A 220 5.46 -1.31 25.35
N THR A 221 4.64 -1.75 26.30
CA THR A 221 4.33 -0.93 27.46
C THR A 221 5.63 -0.80 28.24
N GLY A 222 6.24 0.38 28.21
CA GLY A 222 7.42 0.67 29.02
C GLY A 222 7.17 0.17 30.44
N ALA A 223 8.05 -0.71 30.92
CA ALA A 223 8.07 -1.09 32.32
C ALA A 223 8.13 0.21 33.12
N GLY A 224 7.06 0.51 33.85
CA GLY A 224 7.06 1.62 34.79
C GLY A 224 8.22 1.41 35.74
N SER A 225 9.12 2.38 35.81
CA SER A 225 10.12 2.43 36.87
C SER A 225 9.38 2.33 38.21
N PRO A 226 9.69 1.34 39.07
CA PRO A 226 9.24 1.41 40.44
C PRO A 226 9.96 2.58 41.12
N HIS A 227 9.19 3.28 41.94
CA HIS A 227 9.52 4.46 42.76
C HIS A 227 10.97 4.68 43.16
#